data_AF-S4PER0-F1
#
_entry.id   AF-S4PER0-F1
#
_cell.length_a   1.000
_cell.length_b   1.000
_cell.length_c   1.000
_cell.angle_alpha   90.00
_cell.angle_beta   90.00
_cell.angle_gamma   90.00
#
_symmetry.space_group_name_H-M   'P 1'
#
loop_
_entity.id
_entity.type
_entity.pdbx_description
1 polymer ?
#
loop_
_entity_poly.entity_id
_entity_poly.type
_entity_poly.pdbx_seq_one_letter_code
_entity_poly.pdbx_strand_id
1 'polypeptide(L)'
;MASNSGLNGLYRPRSALARALYEKQQNDRHLQEFDQNEWYRVDKSRLSPELQEKFVQLEPDHETKEFLSSSIDKSSWVWTQIWYLLAKAVLKHFWTITDINGWLGRGSMFVLSAEQARTLLGAAKRGSNNAGSVVDIGAGDGEVSRRFAHLYTNKYATEISGCMR
;
A
#
# COMPACT_ATOMS: atom_id res chain seq x y z
N MET A 1 40.60 -18.43 -28.95
CA MET A 1 40.04 -17.19 -28.38
C MET A 1 38.82 -17.58 -27.58
N ALA A 2 38.99 -17.79 -26.27
CA ALA A 2 37.91 -18.20 -25.38
C ALA A 2 37.42 -16.98 -24.59
N SER A 3 36.10 -16.79 -24.58
CA SER A 3 35.37 -15.68 -24.01
C SER A 3 35.53 -15.59 -22.50
N ASN A 4 35.89 -14.40 -22.01
CA ASN A 4 35.90 -14.05 -20.60
C ASN A 4 34.45 -13.95 -20.11
N SER A 5 33.98 -14.94 -19.35
CA SER A 5 32.69 -14.89 -18.67
C SER A 5 32.79 -13.98 -17.44
N GLY A 6 32.02 -12.89 -17.46
CA GLY A 6 31.98 -11.88 -16.42
C GLY A 6 31.62 -12.46 -15.06
N LEU A 7 32.52 -12.27 -14.10
CA LEU A 7 32.28 -12.43 -12.68
C LEU A 7 31.33 -11.32 -12.19
N ASN A 8 30.02 -11.50 -12.37
CA ASN A 8 29.03 -10.77 -11.58
C ASN A 8 28.96 -11.39 -10.18
N GLY A 9 29.93 -11.06 -9.34
CA GLY A 9 29.90 -11.40 -7.93
C GLY A 9 28.73 -10.67 -7.26
N LEU A 10 27.68 -11.39 -6.87
CA LEU A 10 26.63 -10.86 -6.00
C LEU A 10 27.26 -10.38 -4.69
N TYR A 11 27.34 -9.06 -4.51
CA TYR A 11 27.75 -8.45 -3.26
C TYR A 11 26.74 -8.86 -2.17
N ARG A 12 27.18 -9.68 -1.21
CA ARG A 12 26.34 -10.16 -0.10
C ARG A 12 26.91 -9.64 1.21
N PRO A 13 26.33 -8.56 1.80
CA PRO A 13 26.80 -8.02 3.06
C PRO A 13 26.78 -9.06 4.17
N ARG A 14 27.79 -9.02 5.05
CA ARG A 14 27.96 -9.98 6.15
C ARG A 14 27.10 -9.65 7.38
N SER A 15 26.79 -8.37 7.63
CA SER A 15 25.95 -7.99 8.77
C SER A 15 24.46 -7.98 8.38
N ALA A 16 23.59 -8.36 9.33
CA ALA A 16 22.14 -8.42 9.10
C ALA A 16 21.55 -7.06 8.71
N LEU A 17 22.04 -5.97 9.32
CA LEU A 17 21.62 -4.61 8.99
C LEU A 17 22.07 -4.20 7.59
N ALA A 18 23.33 -4.44 7.21
CA ALA A 18 23.80 -4.09 5.88
C ALA A 18 23.09 -4.92 4.79
N ARG A 19 22.75 -6.18 5.09
CA ARG A 19 21.95 -7.01 4.18
C ARG A 19 20.54 -6.45 4.02
N ALA A 20 19.87 -6.10 5.10
CA ALA A 20 18.53 -5.51 5.05
C ALA A 20 18.51 -4.18 4.27
N LEU A 21 19.53 -3.33 4.44
CA LEU A 21 19.66 -2.08 3.68
C LEU A 21 19.92 -2.33 2.19
N TYR A 22 20.77 -3.29 1.86
CA TYR A 22 21.08 -3.65 0.48
C TYR A 22 19.88 -4.28 -0.25
N GLU A 23 19.19 -5.24 0.39
CA GLU A 23 17.97 -5.86 -0.13
C GLU A 23 16.87 -4.82 -0.33
N LYS A 24 16.71 -3.89 0.63
CA LYS A 24 15.80 -2.76 0.48
C LYS A 24 16.17 -1.89 -0.72
N GLN A 25 17.43 -1.49 -0.87
CA GLN A 25 17.87 -0.66 -1.99
C GLN A 25 17.61 -1.33 -3.34
N GLN A 26 17.84 -2.63 -3.45
CA GLN A 26 17.52 -3.38 -4.66
C GLN A 26 16.02 -3.43 -4.93
N ASN A 27 15.21 -3.69 -3.90
CA ASN A 27 13.76 -3.75 -4.03
C ASN A 27 13.16 -2.38 -4.41
N ASP A 28 13.64 -1.30 -3.78
CA ASP A 28 13.21 0.07 -4.08
C ASP A 28 13.56 0.43 -5.53
N ARG A 29 14.75 0.04 -6.01
CA ARG A 29 15.14 0.23 -7.42
C ARG A 29 14.26 -0.57 -8.37
N HIS A 30 14.01 -1.84 -8.07
CA HIS A 30 13.13 -2.68 -8.87
C HIS A 30 11.71 -2.09 -8.96
N LEU A 31 11.16 -1.61 -7.85
CA LEU A 31 9.85 -0.96 -7.81
C LEU A 31 9.80 0.35 -8.60
N GLN A 32 10.90 1.11 -8.66
CA GLN A 32 11.00 2.33 -9.46
C GLN A 32 11.11 2.06 -10.96
N GLU A 33 11.80 0.98 -11.35
CA GLU A 33 12.01 0.58 -12.75
C GLU A 33 10.82 -0.21 -13.33
N PHE A 34 9.95 -0.76 -12.48
CA PHE A 34 8.81 -1.57 -12.89
C PHE A 34 7.69 -0.72 -13.51
N ASP A 35 7.15 -1.17 -14.64
CA ASP A 35 5.97 -0.54 -15.24
C ASP A 35 4.73 -0.80 -14.37
N GLN A 36 4.27 0.23 -13.67
CA GLN A 36 3.14 0.14 -12.75
C GLN A 36 1.83 -0.25 -13.43
N ASN A 37 1.69 -0.05 -14.75
CA ASN A 37 0.50 -0.49 -15.48
C ASN A 37 0.38 -2.03 -15.49
N GLU A 38 1.51 -2.73 -15.41
CA GLU A 38 1.53 -4.20 -15.38
C GLU A 38 0.87 -4.75 -14.11
N TRP A 39 0.82 -3.99 -13.01
CA TRP A 39 0.09 -4.39 -11.78
C TRP A 39 -1.42 -4.47 -11.98
N TYR A 40 -1.96 -3.69 -12.92
CA TYR A 40 -3.38 -3.66 -13.23
C TYR A 40 -3.73 -4.57 -14.41
N ARG A 41 -2.74 -5.15 -15.10
CA ARG A 41 -2.99 -5.98 -16.28
C ARG A 41 -3.69 -7.27 -15.90
N VAL A 42 -4.83 -7.51 -16.54
CA VAL A 42 -5.61 -8.76 -16.36
C VAL A 42 -5.57 -9.60 -17.61
N ASP A 43 -5.19 -10.87 -17.45
CA ASP A 43 -5.28 -11.88 -18.50
C ASP A 43 -6.71 -12.40 -18.61
N LYS A 44 -7.48 -11.82 -19.55
CA LYS A 44 -8.88 -12.18 -19.79
C LYS A 44 -9.06 -13.64 -20.20
N SER A 45 -8.06 -14.29 -20.79
CA SER A 45 -8.16 -15.70 -21.19
C SER A 45 -8.37 -16.64 -20.00
N ARG A 46 -7.99 -16.19 -18.80
CA ARG A 46 -8.13 -16.92 -17.54
C ARG A 46 -9.44 -16.62 -16.79
N LEU A 47 -10.26 -15.72 -17.33
CA LEU A 47 -11.55 -15.35 -16.75
C LEU A 47 -12.69 -16.07 -17.48
N SER A 48 -13.72 -16.48 -16.74
CA SER A 48 -14.96 -16.97 -17.36
C SER A 48 -15.65 -15.84 -18.14
N PRO A 49 -16.49 -16.15 -19.14
CA PRO A 49 -17.22 -15.14 -19.91
C PRO A 49 -18.01 -14.15 -19.01
N GLU A 50 -18.62 -14.65 -17.93
CA GLU A 50 -19.40 -13.83 -16.99
C GLU A 50 -18.53 -12.85 -16.20
N LEU A 51 -17.31 -13.25 -15.85
CA LEU A 51 -16.34 -12.37 -15.18
C LEU A 51 -15.78 -11.34 -16.14
N GLN A 52 -15.51 -11.71 -17.40
CA GLN A 52 -15.03 -10.78 -18.41
C GLN A 52 -16.04 -9.66 -18.68
N GLU A 53 -17.34 -9.97 -18.68
CA GLU A 53 -18.42 -8.99 -18.86
C GLU A 53 -18.51 -7.99 -17.69
N LYS A 54 -18.30 -8.46 -16.46
CA LYS A 54 -18.37 -7.63 -15.25
C LYS A 54 -17.06 -6.91 -14.92
N PHE A 55 -15.95 -7.32 -15.52
CA PHE A 55 -14.63 -6.79 -15.21
C PHE A 55 -14.48 -5.35 -15.69
N VAL A 56 -13.97 -4.50 -14.80
CA VAL A 56 -13.67 -3.10 -15.09
C VAL A 56 -12.16 -2.91 -14.99
N GLN A 57 -11.51 -2.61 -16.12
CA GLN A 57 -10.08 -2.30 -16.16
C GLN A 57 -9.85 -0.96 -15.45
N LEU A 58 -9.01 -0.97 -14.42
CA LEU A 58 -8.49 0.23 -13.76
C LEU A 58 -7.02 0.40 -14.12
N GLU A 59 -6.47 1.57 -13.83
CA GLU A 59 -5.07 1.92 -14.08
C GLU A 59 -4.49 2.64 -12.86
N PRO A 60 -3.14 2.70 -12.71
CA PRO A 60 -2.50 3.50 -11.66
C PRO A 60 -2.71 4.98 -11.95
N ASP A 61 -3.76 5.53 -11.35
CA ASP A 61 -4.14 6.92 -11.48
C ASP A 61 -3.27 7.85 -10.62
N HIS A 62 -3.60 9.14 -10.62
CA HIS A 62 -2.83 10.16 -9.92
C HIS A 62 -2.70 9.86 -8.42
N GLU A 63 -3.81 9.58 -7.72
CA GLU A 63 -3.80 9.28 -6.29
C GLU A 63 -3.03 7.99 -5.98
N THR A 64 -3.13 6.97 -6.85
CA THR A 64 -2.35 5.74 -6.72
C THR A 64 -0.85 6.05 -6.78
N LYS A 65 -0.43 6.84 -7.77
CA LYS A 65 0.98 7.24 -7.95
C LYS A 65 1.50 8.09 -6.79
N GLU A 66 0.68 9.02 -6.30
CA GLU A 66 1.00 9.85 -5.14
C GLU A 66 1.14 9.02 -3.86
N PHE A 67 0.28 8.03 -3.66
CA PHE A 67 0.41 7.10 -2.53
C PHE A 67 1.70 6.28 -2.61
N LEU A 68 2.05 5.80 -3.80
CA LEU A 68 3.28 5.03 -4.03
C LEU A 68 4.53 5.88 -3.78
N SER A 69 4.60 7.11 -4.34
CA SER A 69 5.73 8.01 -4.10
C SER A 69 5.87 8.35 -2.62
N SER A 70 4.76 8.70 -1.96
CA SER A 70 4.74 8.98 -0.52
C SER A 70 5.19 7.80 0.32
N SER A 71 4.85 6.57 -0.10
CA SER A 71 5.27 5.34 0.58
C SER A 71 6.77 5.09 0.42
N ILE A 72 7.31 5.34 -0.77
CA ILE A 72 8.75 5.25 -1.04
C ILE A 72 9.50 6.28 -0.21
N ASP A 73 9.06 7.54 -0.21
CA ASP A 73 9.70 8.63 0.54
C ASP A 73 9.71 8.37 2.05
N LYS A 74 8.57 7.97 2.62
CA LYS A 74 8.48 7.58 4.04
C LYS A 74 9.38 6.39 4.36
N SER A 75 9.49 5.44 3.44
CA SER A 75 10.36 4.29 3.65
C SER A 75 11.84 4.71 3.61
N SER A 76 12.25 5.60 2.72
CA SER A 76 13.65 5.97 2.50
C SER A 76 14.25 6.78 3.66
N TRP A 77 13.42 7.38 4.52
CA TRP A 77 13.88 8.20 5.62
C TRP A 77 14.51 7.36 6.75
N VAL A 78 15.84 7.34 6.80
CA VAL A 78 16.66 6.48 7.67
C VAL A 78 16.37 6.71 9.17
N TRP A 79 16.22 7.97 9.59
CA TRP A 79 15.98 8.32 10.99
C TRP A 79 14.66 7.76 11.52
N THR A 80 13.61 7.76 10.70
CA THR A 80 12.35 7.09 11.05
C THR A 80 12.55 5.60 11.18
N GLN A 81 13.31 4.96 10.27
CA GLN A 81 13.57 3.52 10.38
C GLN A 81 14.31 3.16 11.68
N ILE A 82 15.29 3.97 12.09
CA ILE A 82 16.00 3.78 13.37
C ILE A 82 15.03 3.95 14.55
N TRP A 83 14.21 5.00 14.54
CA TRP A 83 13.17 5.21 15.55
C TRP A 83 12.20 4.03 15.62
N TYR A 84 11.73 3.53 14.47
CA TYR A 84 10.82 2.38 14.42
C TYR A 84 11.47 1.11 15.00
N LEU A 85 12.77 0.87 14.75
CA LEU A 85 13.48 -0.26 15.33
C LEU A 85 13.57 -0.14 16.85
N LEU A 86 13.89 1.06 17.37
CA LEU A 86 13.94 1.32 18.81
C LEU A 86 12.56 1.16 19.45
N ALA A 87 11.53 1.80 18.89
CA ALA A 87 10.16 1.73 19.37
C ALA A 87 9.67 0.27 19.39
N LYS A 88 9.92 -0.50 18.33
CA LYS A 88 9.58 -1.94 18.30
C LYS A 88 10.34 -2.74 19.35
N ALA A 89 11.63 -2.46 19.58
CA ALA A 89 12.41 -3.17 20.57
C ALA A 89 11.83 -3.01 21.98
N VAL A 90 11.30 -1.83 22.31
CA VAL A 90 10.68 -1.53 23.61
C VAL A 90 9.23 -2.03 23.65
N LEU A 91 8.39 -1.60 22.71
CA LEU A 91 6.94 -1.79 22.75
C LEU A 91 6.50 -3.24 22.51
N LYS A 92 7.31 -4.08 21.86
CA LYS A 92 6.98 -5.50 21.62
C LYS A 92 6.77 -6.33 22.90
N HIS A 93 7.20 -5.81 24.05
CA HIS A 93 6.98 -6.44 25.34
C HIS A 93 5.54 -6.25 25.85
N PHE A 94 4.84 -5.23 25.33
CA PHE A 94 3.50 -4.83 25.77
C PHE A 94 2.44 -5.00 24.68
N TRP A 95 2.83 -4.82 23.41
CA TRP A 95 1.92 -4.77 22.27
C TRP A 95 2.32 -5.73 21.17
N THR A 96 1.32 -6.13 20.37
CA THR A 96 1.58 -6.89 19.14
C THR A 96 2.28 -6.03 18.10
N ILE A 97 2.95 -6.65 17.13
CA ILE A 97 3.59 -5.90 16.04
C ILE A 97 2.57 -5.08 15.25
N THR A 98 1.35 -5.57 15.09
CA THR A 98 0.25 -4.88 14.42
C THR A 98 -0.14 -3.61 15.17
N ASP A 99 -0.35 -3.71 16.49
CA ASP A 99 -0.69 -2.56 17.33
C ASP A 99 0.42 -1.50 17.34
N ILE A 100 1.67 -1.94 17.42
CA ILE A 100 2.83 -1.05 17.35
C ILE A 100 2.88 -0.33 16.01
N ASN A 101 2.64 -1.03 14.90
CA ASN A 101 2.61 -0.40 13.59
C ASN A 101 1.46 0.61 13.50
N GLY A 102 0.27 0.27 13.99
CA GLY A 102 -0.87 1.20 14.05
C GLY A 102 -0.57 2.47 14.83
N TRP A 103 -0.07 2.30 16.06
CA TRP A 103 0.30 3.43 16.92
C TRP A 103 1.40 4.30 16.31
N LEU A 104 2.33 3.69 15.59
CA LEU A 104 3.41 4.39 14.88
C LEU A 104 3.00 4.96 13.51
N GLY A 105 1.72 4.88 13.13
CA GLY A 105 1.23 5.36 11.83
C GLY A 105 1.89 4.65 10.65
N ARG A 106 2.18 3.36 10.80
CA ARG A 106 2.90 2.52 9.84
C ARG A 106 1.97 1.52 9.19
N GLY A 107 2.14 1.35 7.88
CA GLY A 107 1.39 0.37 7.12
C GLY A 107 0.03 0.86 6.67
N SER A 108 -0.15 2.19 6.55
CA SER A 108 -1.34 2.79 5.95
C SER A 108 -1.63 2.13 4.61
N MET A 109 -2.89 1.76 4.40
CA MET A 109 -3.32 1.04 3.21
C MET A 109 -3.87 1.99 2.15
N PHE A 110 -3.73 1.57 0.90
CA PHE A 110 -4.42 2.16 -0.24
C PHE A 110 -5.19 1.05 -0.94
N VAL A 111 -6.49 1.24 -1.09
CA VAL A 111 -7.38 0.24 -1.70
C VAL A 111 -7.81 0.72 -3.08
N LEU A 112 -8.40 1.91 -3.15
CA LEU A 112 -8.77 2.60 -4.37
C LEU A 112 -8.56 4.10 -4.18
N SER A 113 -8.33 4.80 -5.30
CA SER A 113 -8.48 6.25 -5.34
C SER A 113 -9.95 6.65 -5.23
N ALA A 114 -10.22 7.95 -5.03
CA ALA A 114 -11.59 8.45 -5.09
C ALA A 114 -12.22 8.26 -6.48
N GLU A 115 -11.45 8.43 -7.55
CA GLU A 115 -11.91 8.25 -8.94
C GLU A 115 -12.21 6.78 -9.29
N GLN A 116 -11.35 5.85 -8.86
CA GLN A 116 -11.58 4.42 -9.02
C GLN A 116 -12.81 3.98 -8.21
N ALA A 117 -12.96 4.50 -6.98
CA ALA A 117 -14.14 4.25 -6.16
C ALA A 117 -15.43 4.79 -6.82
N ARG A 118 -15.40 5.99 -7.41
CA ARG A 118 -16.52 6.50 -8.23
C ARG A 118 -16.81 5.59 -9.41
N THR A 119 -15.80 5.08 -10.10
CA THR A 119 -15.98 4.22 -11.27
C THR A 119 -16.70 2.91 -10.91
N LEU A 120 -16.29 2.28 -9.80
CA LEU A 120 -16.79 0.96 -9.37
C LEU A 120 -18.07 1.03 -8.54
N LEU A 121 -18.24 2.07 -7.71
CA LEU A 121 -19.32 2.16 -6.73
C LEU A 121 -20.39 3.14 -7.21
N GLY A 122 -21.54 2.63 -7.64
CA GLY A 122 -22.65 3.47 -8.13
C GLY A 122 -23.13 4.53 -7.13
N ALA A 123 -23.00 4.28 -5.83
CA ALA A 123 -23.31 5.26 -4.78
C ALA A 123 -22.33 6.44 -4.77
N ALA A 124 -21.04 6.20 -5.02
CA ALA A 124 -20.02 7.24 -5.10
C ALA A 124 -20.19 8.14 -6.34
N LYS A 125 -20.75 7.62 -7.44
CA LYS A 125 -21.07 8.42 -8.65
C LYS A 125 -22.12 9.50 -8.40
N ARG A 126 -23.04 9.28 -7.46
CA ARG A 126 -24.17 10.20 -7.19
C ARG A 126 -23.74 11.49 -6.47
N GLY A 127 -22.52 11.55 -5.96
CA GLY A 127 -21.97 12.71 -5.25
C GLY A 127 -22.63 12.96 -3.88
N SER A 128 -22.00 13.82 -3.07
CA SER A 128 -22.33 14.07 -1.66
C SER A 128 -23.81 14.38 -1.37
N ASN A 129 -24.55 14.92 -2.35
CA ASN A 129 -25.94 15.33 -2.17
C ASN A 129 -26.93 14.16 -2.16
N ASN A 130 -26.50 12.94 -2.52
CA ASN A 130 -27.36 11.74 -2.48
C ASN A 130 -26.56 10.44 -2.30
N ALA A 131 -25.39 10.53 -1.67
CA ALA A 131 -24.40 9.45 -1.69
C ALA A 131 -24.68 8.26 -0.76
N GLY A 132 -25.66 8.36 0.13
CA GLY A 132 -25.96 7.29 1.09
C GLY A 132 -24.87 7.14 2.15
N SER A 133 -24.71 5.91 2.66
CA SER A 133 -23.83 5.59 3.79
C SER A 133 -22.68 4.68 3.35
N VAL A 134 -21.49 4.88 3.91
CA VAL A 134 -20.34 3.96 3.80
C VAL A 134 -19.98 3.39 5.16
N VAL A 135 -19.61 2.11 5.19
CA VAL A 135 -19.12 1.40 6.37
C VAL A 135 -17.78 0.76 6.02
N ASP A 136 -16.74 1.16 6.75
CA ASP A 136 -15.40 0.56 6.67
C ASP A 136 -15.19 -0.39 7.86
N ILE A 137 -14.95 -1.66 7.58
CA ILE A 137 -14.83 -2.71 8.60
C ILE A 137 -13.36 -3.12 8.71
N GLY A 138 -12.76 -2.87 9.87
CA GLY A 138 -11.32 -2.99 10.04
C GLY A 138 -10.58 -1.81 9.39
N ALA A 139 -11.01 -0.59 9.74
CA ALA A 139 -10.51 0.64 9.15
C ALA A 139 -9.02 0.89 9.43
N GLY A 140 -8.42 0.16 10.39
CA GLY A 140 -7.03 0.35 10.78
C GLY A 140 -6.79 1.79 11.23
N ASP A 141 -5.80 2.45 10.63
CA ASP A 141 -5.47 3.85 10.88
C ASP A 141 -6.48 4.86 10.28
N GLY A 142 -7.52 4.37 9.61
CA GLY A 142 -8.61 5.18 9.06
C GLY A 142 -8.26 5.91 7.75
N GLU A 143 -7.08 5.70 7.18
CA GLU A 143 -6.63 6.45 6.00
C GLU A 143 -7.48 6.15 4.76
N VAL A 144 -7.92 4.89 4.60
CA VAL A 144 -8.84 4.48 3.52
C VAL A 144 -10.22 5.12 3.71
N SER A 145 -10.78 5.03 4.92
CA SER A 145 -12.02 5.71 5.30
C SER A 145 -11.98 7.22 5.00
N ARG A 146 -10.89 7.89 5.36
CA ARG A 146 -10.71 9.33 5.14
C ARG A 146 -10.72 9.70 3.66
N ARG A 147 -10.11 8.88 2.80
CA ARG A 147 -10.08 9.10 1.35
C ARG A 147 -11.48 9.10 0.75
N PHE A 148 -12.35 8.19 1.20
CA PHE A 148 -13.72 8.09 0.69
C PHE A 148 -14.73 8.95 1.43
N ALA A 149 -14.36 9.57 2.55
CA ALA A 149 -15.28 10.32 3.41
C ALA A 149 -16.08 11.41 2.67
N HIS A 150 -15.47 12.07 1.68
CA HIS A 150 -16.12 13.12 0.89
C HIS A 150 -17.08 12.58 -0.19
N LEU A 151 -17.03 11.27 -0.47
CA LEU A 151 -17.91 10.61 -1.42
C LEU A 151 -19.27 10.26 -0.82
N TYR A 152 -19.41 10.23 0.52
CA TYR A 152 -20.59 9.71 1.23
C TYR A 152 -21.10 10.65 2.32
N THR A 153 -22.43 10.71 2.49
CA THR A 153 -23.07 11.56 3.49
C THR A 153 -22.82 11.02 4.90
N ASN A 154 -23.18 9.77 5.14
CA ASN A 154 -22.95 9.08 6.41
C ASN A 154 -21.72 8.19 6.32
N LYS A 155 -20.88 8.24 7.34
CA LYS A 155 -19.58 7.55 7.37
C LYS A 155 -19.47 6.78 8.67
N TYR A 156 -19.20 5.49 8.57
CA TYR A 156 -18.96 4.63 9.72
C TYR A 156 -17.64 3.89 9.48
N ALA A 157 -16.85 3.79 10.54
CA ALA A 157 -15.62 3.02 10.56
C ALA A 157 -15.61 2.19 11.83
N THR A 158 -15.11 0.96 11.74
CA THR A 158 -14.95 0.07 12.90
C THR A 158 -13.53 -0.48 12.93
N GLU A 159 -12.93 -0.54 14.11
CA GLU A 159 -11.60 -1.10 14.32
C GLU A 159 -11.54 -1.80 15.68
N ILE A 160 -10.98 -3.01 15.69
CA ILE A 160 -10.88 -3.83 16.90
C ILE A 160 -9.70 -3.37 17.77
N SER A 161 -8.60 -2.96 17.16
CA SER A 161 -7.41 -2.49 17.86
C SER A 161 -7.66 -1.13 18.52
N GLY A 162 -7.51 -1.09 19.84
CA GLY A 162 -7.71 0.14 20.62
C GLY A 162 -6.68 1.24 20.35
N CYS A 163 -5.50 0.90 19.83
CA CYS A 163 -4.46 1.89 19.51
C CYS A 163 -4.60 2.49 18.10
N MET A 164 -5.50 1.95 17.28
CA MET A 164 -5.79 2.43 15.92
C MET A 164 -7.13 3.19 15.84
N ARG A 165 -7.95 3.12 16.90
CA ARG A 165 -9.15 3.97 17.07
C ARG A 165 -8.77 5.36 17.57
#